data_AF-A0A7L7KPZ1-F1
#
_entry.id   AF-A0A7L7KPZ1-F1
#
_cell.length_a   1.000
_cell.length_b   1.000
_cell.length_c   1.000
_cell.angle_alpha   90.00
_cell.angle_beta   90.00
_cell.angle_gamma   90.00
#
_symmetry.space_group_name_H-M   'P 1'
#
loop_
_entity.id
_entity.type
_entity.pdbx_description
1 polymer ?
#
loop_
_entity_poly.entity_id
_entity_poly.type
_entity_poly.pdbx_seq_one_letter_code
_entity_poly.pdbx_strand_id
1 'polypeptide(L)'
;MNILQIVISVFLFLEILNIIVLYRKPGMKQGNGVGIFTDFEELDQDHNYHQLIRYLTNWIANAKFIFVALGITIVIFGNEVVQLHAALALIFSTFMFYITLYPILLKLDEEGKIEPKGYSKTLAYTILSFILTLLIGVLIYLAS
;
A
#
# COMPACT_ATOMS: atom_id res chain seq x y z
N MET A 1 18.38 -15.01 -8.82
CA MET A 1 17.69 -13.87 -8.17
C MET A 1 18.61 -13.31 -7.10
N ASN A 2 18.95 -12.03 -7.17
CA ASN A 2 19.64 -11.38 -6.06
C ASN A 2 18.65 -11.01 -4.94
N ILE A 3 19.17 -10.56 -3.79
CA ILE A 3 18.34 -10.21 -2.64
C ILE A 3 17.35 -9.07 -2.95
N LEU A 4 17.73 -8.12 -3.81
CA LEU A 4 16.87 -7.00 -4.22
C LEU A 4 15.65 -7.52 -5.00
N GLN A 5 15.84 -8.42 -5.96
CA GLN A 5 14.74 -9.05 -6.70
C GLN A 5 13.79 -9.78 -5.77
N ILE A 6 14.30 -10.49 -4.75
CA ILE A 6 13.47 -11.20 -3.76
C ILE A 6 12.60 -10.21 -2.99
N VAL A 7 13.20 -9.20 -2.35
CA VAL A 7 12.44 -8.27 -1.48
C VAL A 7 11.45 -7.42 -2.28
N ILE A 8 11.83 -6.99 -3.49
CA ILE A 8 10.92 -6.27 -4.39
C ILE A 8 9.77 -7.19 -4.81
N SER A 9 10.04 -8.45 -5.16
CA SER A 9 8.98 -9.39 -5.56
C SER A 9 7.96 -9.64 -4.45
N VAL A 10 8.43 -9.79 -3.20
CA VAL A 10 7.54 -9.93 -2.03
C VAL A 10 6.67 -8.68 -1.86
N PHE A 11 7.27 -7.49 -1.96
CA PHE A 11 6.52 -6.23 -1.89
C PHE A 11 5.46 -6.13 -2.99
N LEU A 12 5.82 -6.44 -4.23
CA LEU A 12 4.89 -6.43 -5.38
C LEU A 12 3.76 -7.44 -5.21
N PHE A 13 4.04 -8.62 -4.66
CA PHE A 13 3.03 -9.62 -4.38
C PHE A 13 1.98 -9.08 -3.38
N LEU A 14 2.42 -8.42 -2.30
CA LEU A 14 1.52 -7.80 -1.33
C LEU A 14 0.71 -6.66 -1.97
N GLU A 15 1.31 -5.88 -2.85
CA GLU A 15 0.60 -4.83 -3.58
C GLU A 15 -0.44 -5.38 -4.56
N ILE A 16 -0.19 -6.53 -5.19
CA ILE A 16 -1.18 -7.23 -6.01
C ILE A 16 -2.38 -7.65 -5.14
N LEU A 17 -2.14 -8.20 -3.95
CA LEU A 17 -3.23 -8.54 -3.03
C LEU A 17 -4.05 -7.31 -2.65
N ASN A 18 -3.40 -6.16 -2.39
CA ASN A 18 -4.09 -4.90 -2.12
C ASN A 18 -4.95 -4.44 -3.30
N ILE A 19 -4.45 -4.54 -4.54
CA ILE A 19 -5.21 -4.21 -5.75
C ILE A 19 -6.45 -5.11 -5.88
N ILE A 20 -6.30 -6.42 -5.63
CA ILE A 20 -7.42 -7.37 -5.69
C ILE A 20 -8.50 -7.01 -4.67
N VAL A 21 -8.11 -6.65 -3.44
CA VAL A 21 -9.05 -6.20 -2.41
C VAL A 21 -9.82 -4.96 -2.88
N LEU A 22 -9.12 -3.93 -3.39
CA LEU A 22 -9.74 -2.68 -3.82
C LEU A 22 -10.75 -2.89 -4.97
N TYR A 23 -10.45 -3.79 -5.92
CA TYR A 23 -11.38 -4.06 -7.04
C TYR A 23 -12.56 -4.94 -6.67
N ARG A 24 -12.35 -5.97 -5.85
CA ARG A 24 -13.34 -7.02 -5.64
C ARG A 24 -14.13 -6.88 -4.36
N LYS A 25 -13.49 -6.40 -3.29
CA LYS A 25 -14.09 -6.30 -1.96
C LYS A 25 -13.53 -5.09 -1.18
N PRO A 26 -13.77 -3.85 -1.67
CA PRO A 26 -13.22 -2.65 -1.03
C PRO A 26 -13.71 -2.44 0.41
N GLY A 27 -14.90 -2.94 0.74
CA GLY A 27 -15.47 -2.92 2.10
C GLY A 27 -14.85 -3.91 3.10
N MET A 28 -13.82 -4.67 2.72
CA MET A 28 -13.10 -5.51 3.69
C MET A 28 -12.39 -4.64 4.73
N LYS A 29 -12.55 -4.98 6.02
CA LYS A 29 -11.81 -4.37 7.15
C LYS A 29 -10.39 -4.92 7.33
N GLN A 30 -9.98 -5.86 6.48
CA GLN A 30 -8.66 -6.50 6.48
C GLN A 30 -7.85 -6.06 5.26
N GLY A 31 -6.52 -5.99 5.40
CA GLY A 31 -5.64 -5.43 4.37
C GLY A 31 -5.87 -3.93 4.17
N ASN A 32 -5.49 -3.38 3.01
CA ASN A 32 -5.67 -1.97 2.68
C ASN A 32 -7.07 -1.65 2.10
N GLY A 33 -8.10 -2.34 2.58
CA GLY A 33 -9.49 -2.04 2.23
C GLY A 33 -9.95 -0.71 2.83
N VAL A 34 -10.88 -0.05 2.16
CA VAL A 34 -11.48 1.22 2.59
C VAL A 34 -12.65 1.00 3.57
N GLY A 35 -13.10 -0.25 3.76
CA GLY A 35 -14.13 -0.62 4.73
C GLY A 35 -13.77 -0.43 6.20
N ILE A 36 -12.53 -0.03 6.50
CA ILE A 36 -12.13 0.40 7.85
C ILE A 36 -12.77 1.73 8.26
N PHE A 37 -13.16 2.56 7.30
CA PHE A 37 -13.83 3.83 7.56
C PHE A 37 -15.32 3.57 7.77
N THR A 38 -15.86 4.00 8.91
CA THR A 38 -17.26 3.74 9.28
C THR A 38 -18.24 4.31 8.26
N ASP A 39 -17.92 5.49 7.73
CA ASP A 39 -18.80 6.22 6.82
C ASP A 39 -18.75 5.63 5.39
N PHE A 40 -17.80 4.72 5.10
CA PHE A 40 -17.63 4.16 3.76
C PHE A 40 -18.85 3.38 3.29
N GLU A 41 -19.43 2.55 4.16
CA GLU A 41 -20.57 1.72 3.77
C GLU A 41 -21.84 2.55 3.51
N GLU A 42 -22.05 3.61 4.28
CA GLU A 42 -23.14 4.56 4.04
C GLU A 42 -22.93 5.33 2.72
N LEU A 43 -21.71 5.84 2.48
CA LEU A 43 -21.38 6.57 1.25
C LEU A 43 -21.38 5.69 -0.01
N ASP A 44 -21.05 4.40 0.12
CA ASP A 44 -21.10 3.43 -0.98
C ASP A 44 -22.55 2.99 -1.28
N GLN A 45 -23.49 3.12 -0.33
CA GLN A 45 -24.91 2.80 -0.58
C GLN A 45 -25.74 4.02 -1.00
N ASP A 46 -25.25 5.24 -0.76
CA ASP A 46 -25.89 6.47 -1.20
C ASP A 46 -25.86 6.60 -2.73
N HIS A 47 -27.02 6.76 -3.37
CA HIS A 47 -27.17 6.87 -4.82
C HIS A 47 -26.44 8.08 -5.41
N ASN A 48 -26.23 9.13 -4.61
CA ASN A 48 -25.52 10.34 -5.04
C ASN A 48 -24.00 10.16 -5.04
N TYR A 49 -23.47 9.32 -4.15
CA TYR A 49 -22.03 9.21 -3.91
C TYR A 49 -21.43 7.86 -4.31
N HIS A 50 -22.22 6.80 -4.48
CA HIS A 50 -21.76 5.46 -4.86
C HIS A 50 -20.82 5.46 -6.08
N GLN A 51 -21.20 6.15 -7.15
CA GLN A 51 -20.38 6.21 -8.37
C GLN A 51 -19.05 6.94 -8.14
N LEU A 52 -19.07 8.01 -7.33
CA LEU A 52 -17.88 8.77 -6.99
C LEU A 52 -16.94 7.92 -6.12
N ILE A 53 -17.45 7.26 -5.09
CA ILE A 53 -16.68 6.38 -4.21
C ILE A 53 -16.03 5.25 -5.02
N ARG A 54 -16.80 4.56 -5.87
CA ARG A 54 -16.25 3.52 -6.75
C ARG A 54 -15.22 4.05 -7.73
N TYR A 55 -15.42 5.24 -8.29
CA TYR A 55 -14.42 5.88 -9.15
C TYR A 55 -13.11 6.13 -8.38
N LEU A 56 -13.17 6.71 -7.19
CA LEU A 56 -11.98 7.01 -6.37
C LEU A 56 -11.26 5.73 -5.92
N THR A 57 -12.00 4.71 -5.46
CA THR A 57 -11.42 3.42 -5.05
C THR A 57 -10.76 2.71 -6.23
N ASN A 58 -11.41 2.68 -7.40
CA ASN A 58 -10.82 2.10 -8.62
C ASN A 58 -9.64 2.93 -9.13
N TRP A 59 -9.65 4.25 -8.95
CA TRP A 59 -8.51 5.10 -9.32
C TRP A 59 -7.27 4.76 -8.50
N ILE A 60 -7.42 4.57 -7.18
CA ILE A 60 -6.33 4.11 -6.31
C ILE A 60 -5.82 2.73 -6.75
N ALA A 61 -6.72 1.79 -7.06
CA ALA A 61 -6.36 0.47 -7.54
C ALA A 61 -5.59 0.52 -8.87
N ASN A 62 -6.02 1.35 -9.82
CA ASN A 62 -5.36 1.57 -11.10
C ASN A 62 -3.96 2.18 -10.94
N ALA A 63 -3.80 3.18 -10.08
CA ALA A 63 -2.49 3.77 -9.79
C ALA A 63 -1.51 2.71 -9.24
N LYS A 64 -1.98 1.87 -8.30
CA LYS A 64 -1.20 0.74 -7.79
C LYS A 64 -0.88 -0.29 -8.87
N PHE A 65 -1.80 -0.56 -9.80
CA PHE A 65 -1.57 -1.49 -10.90
C PHE A 65 -0.44 -1.03 -11.83
N ILE A 66 -0.41 0.26 -12.20
CA ILE A 66 0.71 0.84 -12.99
C ILE A 66 2.03 0.64 -12.25
N PHE A 67 2.04 0.97 -10.96
CA PHE A 67 3.20 0.83 -10.10
C PHE A 67 3.69 -0.64 -10.04
N VAL A 68 2.79 -1.61 -9.87
CA VAL A 68 3.14 -3.04 -9.84
C VAL A 68 3.69 -3.51 -11.19
N ALA A 69 3.06 -3.10 -12.31
CA ALA A 69 3.52 -3.47 -13.65
C ALA A 69 4.95 -2.98 -13.95
N LEU A 70 5.26 -1.74 -13.53
CA LEU A 70 6.62 -1.21 -13.60
C LEU A 70 7.58 -1.98 -12.69
N GLY A 71 7.16 -2.30 -11.47
CA GLY A 71 7.95 -3.12 -10.55
C GLY A 71 8.29 -4.50 -11.11
N ILE A 72 7.33 -5.20 -11.71
CA ILE A 72 7.55 -6.49 -12.37
C ILE A 72 8.58 -6.36 -13.50
N THR A 73 8.46 -5.31 -14.31
CA THR A 73 9.42 -5.02 -15.39
C THR A 73 10.83 -4.82 -14.84
N ILE A 74 10.98 -4.09 -13.73
CA ILE A 74 12.27 -3.87 -13.06
C ILE A 74 12.84 -5.17 -12.49
N VAL A 75 12.01 -6.02 -11.89
CA VAL A 75 12.45 -7.31 -11.34
C VAL A 75 12.96 -8.24 -12.45
N ILE A 76 12.26 -8.31 -13.58
CA ILE A 76 12.60 -9.25 -14.67
C ILE A 76 13.75 -8.73 -15.54
N PHE A 77 13.73 -7.45 -15.88
CA PHE A 77 14.62 -6.89 -16.91
C PHE A 77 15.63 -5.86 -16.38
N GLY A 78 15.44 -5.36 -15.16
CA GLY A 78 16.35 -4.37 -14.56
C GLY A 78 17.68 -5.00 -14.16
N ASN A 79 18.77 -4.27 -14.36
CA ASN A 79 20.06 -4.61 -13.77
C ASN A 79 20.08 -4.25 -12.27
N GLU A 80 21.15 -4.64 -11.56
CA GLU A 80 21.23 -4.47 -10.10
C GLU A 80 21.19 -3.01 -9.66
N VAL A 81 21.79 -2.10 -10.45
CA VAL A 81 21.74 -0.66 -10.18
C VAL A 81 20.30 -0.16 -10.25
N VAL A 82 19.54 -0.52 -11.30
CA VAL A 82 18.13 -0.14 -11.43
C VAL A 82 17.29 -0.73 -10.29
N GLN A 83 17.53 -1.98 -9.91
CA GLN A 83 16.83 -2.63 -8.81
C GLN A 83 17.12 -1.96 -7.45
N LEU A 84 18.36 -1.53 -7.20
CA LEU A 84 18.73 -0.79 -5.99
C LEU A 84 17.99 0.55 -5.93
N HIS A 85 18.02 1.32 -7.03
CA HIS A 85 17.30 2.60 -7.10
C HIS A 85 15.79 2.42 -6.97
N ALA A 86 15.25 1.34 -7.54
CA ALA A 86 13.85 0.99 -7.36
C ALA A 86 13.55 0.73 -5.88
N ALA A 87 14.32 -0.13 -5.19
CA ALA A 87 14.12 -0.40 -3.76
C ALA A 87 14.17 0.88 -2.91
N LEU A 88 15.12 1.79 -3.17
CA LEU A 88 15.20 3.08 -2.51
C LEU A 88 13.97 3.97 -2.80
N ALA A 89 13.50 3.99 -4.05
CA ALA A 89 12.29 4.71 -4.43
C ALA A 89 11.05 4.13 -3.72
N LEU A 90 10.95 2.80 -3.59
CA LEU A 90 9.87 2.12 -2.86
C LEU A 90 9.86 2.49 -1.38
N ILE A 91 11.03 2.51 -0.74
CA ILE A 91 11.19 2.93 0.65
C ILE A 91 10.70 4.36 0.81
N PHE A 92 11.19 5.28 -0.03
CA PHE A 92 10.82 6.69 0.04
C PHE A 92 9.33 6.91 -0.23
N SER A 93 8.77 6.32 -1.29
CA SER A 93 7.35 6.48 -1.63
C SER A 93 6.43 5.89 -0.56
N THR A 94 6.85 4.79 0.07
CA THR A 94 6.10 4.19 1.19
C THR A 94 6.19 5.04 2.44
N PHE A 95 7.36 5.63 2.71
CA PHE A 95 7.54 6.56 3.83
C PHE A 95 6.62 7.80 3.75
N MET A 96 6.28 8.25 2.54
CA MET A 96 5.33 9.37 2.35
C MET A 96 3.96 9.13 3.02
N PHE A 97 3.58 7.88 3.29
CA PHE A 97 2.42 7.54 4.10
C PHE A 97 2.41 8.28 5.46
N TYR A 98 3.56 8.33 6.16
CA TYR A 98 3.63 8.92 7.50
C TYR A 98 3.46 10.44 7.52
N ILE A 99 3.76 11.08 6.39
CA ILE A 99 3.61 12.53 6.22
C ILE A 99 2.19 12.87 5.79
N THR A 100 1.61 12.08 4.88
CA THR A 100 0.38 12.46 4.17
C THR A 100 -0.86 11.77 4.72
N LEU A 101 -0.81 10.46 4.97
CA LEU A 101 -1.98 9.64 5.29
C LEU A 101 -2.09 9.31 6.77
N TYR A 102 -0.97 9.04 7.46
CA TYR A 102 -0.99 8.66 8.86
C TYR A 102 -1.60 9.72 9.78
N PRO A 103 -1.32 11.04 9.64
CA PRO A 103 -1.95 12.05 10.50
C PRO A 103 -3.46 12.11 10.32
N ILE A 104 -3.94 11.91 9.09
CA ILE A 104 -5.37 11.88 8.77
C ILE A 104 -6.02 10.64 9.40
N LEU A 105 -5.40 9.47 9.22
CA LEU A 105 -5.87 8.20 9.81
C LEU A 105 -5.93 8.27 11.33
N LEU A 106 -4.90 8.82 11.97
CA LEU A 106 -4.86 8.94 13.42
C LEU A 106 -6.02 9.80 13.93
N LYS A 107 -6.27 10.95 13.29
CA LYS A 107 -7.38 11.83 13.65
C LYS A 107 -8.74 11.15 13.47
N LEU A 108 -8.94 10.43 12.36
CA LEU A 108 -10.18 9.69 12.11
C LEU A 108 -10.40 8.56 13.14
N ASP A 109 -9.33 7.88 13.56
CA ASP A 109 -9.38 6.85 14.61
C ASP A 109 -9.73 7.45 15.98
N GLU A 110 -9.13 8.60 16.34
CA GLU A 110 -9.44 9.34 17.56
C GLU A 110 -10.90 9.84 17.59
N GLU A 111 -11.44 10.22 16.44
CA GLU A 111 -12.85 10.61 16.26
C GLU A 111 -13.82 9.41 16.24
N GLY A 112 -13.32 8.17 16.30
CA GLY A 112 -14.16 6.96 16.28
C GLY A 112 -14.72 6.63 14.89
N LYS A 113 -14.14 7.18 13.82
CA LYS A 113 -14.54 6.96 12.41
C LYS A 113 -13.79 5.80 11.74
N ILE A 114 -13.04 5.02 12.52
CA ILE A 114 -12.30 3.85 12.04
C ILE A 114 -12.65 2.64 12.91
N GLU A 115 -12.85 1.49 12.25
CA GLU A 115 -13.10 0.21 12.91
C GLU A 115 -12.15 -0.89 12.38
N PRO A 116 -11.49 -1.67 13.26
CA PRO A 116 -11.55 -1.60 14.73
C PRO A 116 -10.80 -0.39 15.31
N LYS A 117 -11.16 0.04 16.53
CA LYS A 117 -10.49 1.15 17.22
C LYS A 117 -8.99 0.88 17.37
N GLY A 118 -8.17 1.87 17.08
CA GLY A 118 -6.71 1.78 17.12
C GLY A 118 -6.09 1.18 15.86
N TYR A 119 -6.88 0.92 14.81
CA TYR A 119 -6.38 0.37 13.55
C TYR A 119 -5.37 1.29 12.85
N SER A 120 -5.42 2.61 13.08
CA SER A 120 -4.41 3.55 12.56
C SER A 120 -2.98 3.13 12.93
N LYS A 121 -2.78 2.64 14.17
CA LYS A 121 -1.49 2.13 14.66
C LYS A 121 -1.12 0.80 14.03
N THR A 122 -2.08 -0.12 13.90
CA THR A 122 -1.85 -1.40 13.23
C THR A 122 -1.40 -1.20 11.78
N LEU A 123 -2.07 -0.29 11.05
CA LEU A 123 -1.69 0.05 9.69
C LEU A 123 -0.30 0.71 9.64
N ALA A 124 -0.01 1.63 10.56
CA ALA A 124 1.31 2.24 10.67
C ALA A 124 2.43 1.21 10.92
N TYR A 125 2.23 0.21 11.78
CA TYR A 125 3.22 -0.85 11.99
C TYR A 125 3.37 -1.77 10.78
N THR A 126 2.27 -2.03 10.06
CA THR A 126 2.30 -2.82 8.82
C THR A 126 3.12 -2.13 7.75
N ILE A 127 2.89 -0.83 7.52
CA ILE A 127 3.67 -0.03 6.57
C ILE A 127 5.15 0.07 7.00
N LEU A 128 5.41 0.18 8.30
CA LEU A 128 6.78 0.21 8.83
C LEU A 128 7.49 -1.11 8.52
N SER A 129 6.80 -2.24 8.67
CA SER A 129 7.38 -3.55 8.38
C SER A 129 7.82 -3.67 6.92
N PHE A 130 7.05 -3.12 5.96
CA PHE A 130 7.42 -3.14 4.55
C PHE A 130 8.67 -2.30 4.28
N ILE A 131 8.75 -1.11 4.88
CA ILE A 131 9.93 -0.26 4.77
C ILE A 131 11.16 -0.98 5.34
N LEU A 132 11.03 -1.58 6.53
CA LEU A 132 12.13 -2.30 7.18
C LEU A 132 12.59 -3.51 6.36
N THR A 133 11.67 -4.29 5.80
CA THR A 133 12.02 -5.42 4.93
C THR A 133 12.80 -4.98 3.69
N LEU A 134 12.35 -3.91 3.02
CA LEU A 134 13.07 -3.35 1.88
C LEU A 134 14.44 -2.80 2.28
N LEU A 135 14.51 -2.09 3.41
CA LEU A 135 15.76 -1.52 3.92
C LEU A 135 16.78 -2.60 4.26
N ILE A 136 16.35 -3.68 4.92
CA ILE A 136 17.20 -4.84 5.22
C ILE A 136 17.71 -5.47 3.92
N GLY A 137 16.86 -5.62 2.91
CA GLY A 137 17.27 -6.12 1.60
C GLY A 137 18.35 -5.27 0.93
N VAL A 138 18.21 -3.94 1.00
CA VAL A 138 19.23 -3.00 0.53
C VAL A 138 20.53 -3.13 1.32
N LEU A 139 20.46 -3.21 2.65
CA LEU A 139 21.65 -3.35 3.50
C LEU A 139 22.40 -4.66 3.24
N ILE A 140 21.68 -5.77 3.06
CA ILE A 140 22.28 -7.07 2.70
C ILE A 140 22.98 -6.98 1.34
N TYR A 141 22.34 -6.38 0.34
CA TYR A 141 22.93 -6.20 -0.99
C TYR A 141 24.21 -5.35 -0.95
N LEU A 142 24.25 -4.29 -0.15
CA LEU A 142 25.44 -3.43 -0.04
C LEU A 142 26.60 -4.10 0.73
N ALA A 143 26.29 -5.12 1.53
CA ALA A 143 27.28 -5.86 2.32
C ALA A 143 27.82 -7.12 1.61
N SER A 144 27.20 -7.53 0.50
CA SER A 144 27.59 -8.67 -0.34
C SER A 144 28.48 -8.22 -1.50
#